data_AF-A0A6M0RDT9-F1
#
_entry.id   AF-A0A6M0RDT9-F1
#
_cell.length_a   1.000
_cell.length_b   1.000
_cell.length_c   1.000
_cell.angle_alpha   90.00
_cell.angle_beta   90.00
_cell.angle_gamma   90.00
#
_symmetry.space_group_name_H-M   'P 1'
#
loop_
_entity.id
_entity.type
_entity.pdbx_description
1 polymer ?
#
loop_
_entity_poly.entity_id
_entity_poly.type
_entity_poly.pdbx_seq_one_letter_code
_entity_poly.pdbx_strand_id
1 'polypeptide(L)'
;MMDYEQALTAYQEALDIARDIGDIHSEGLTLGNLGNVYEDLEEYEKALEVYQASFRISEDLGDQHGIASALANMGSVFLVTENYEEAEEYLLSAIEIFEDIKQLSAEAITAHKLAIVYFSVELYESALEYCDRAIDLAAQTSLPLIEDSRRLREMIEQAE
;
A
#
# COMPACT_ATOMS: atom_id res chain seq x y z
N MET A 1 -5.90 -15.85 14.87
CA MET A 1 -7.29 -16.20 14.53
C MET A 1 -8.29 -15.50 15.47
N MET A 2 -8.17 -15.65 16.81
CA MET A 2 -9.09 -14.97 17.75
C MET A 2 -8.99 -13.43 17.72
N ASP A 3 -7.81 -12.87 17.42
CA ASP A 3 -7.61 -11.41 17.38
C ASP A 3 -8.19 -10.77 16.10
N TYR A 4 -8.17 -11.48 14.97
CA TYR A 4 -8.68 -10.96 13.70
C TYR A 4 -10.21 -10.90 13.66
N GLU A 5 -10.91 -11.91 14.20
CA GLU A 5 -12.36 -11.86 14.33
C GLU A 5 -12.83 -10.70 15.23
N GLN A 6 -12.08 -10.41 16.30
CA GLN A 6 -12.33 -9.27 17.17
C GLN A 6 -12.05 -7.95 16.45
N ALA A 7 -10.97 -7.85 15.68
CA ALA A 7 -10.66 -6.67 14.88
C ALA A 7 -11.73 -6.40 13.82
N LEU A 8 -12.16 -7.43 13.08
CA LEU A 8 -13.24 -7.33 12.10
C LEU A 8 -14.54 -6.83 12.75
N THR A 9 -14.91 -7.40 13.91
CA THR A 9 -16.12 -6.98 14.63
C THR A 9 -16.01 -5.52 15.07
N ALA A 10 -14.89 -5.12 15.67
CA ALA A 10 -14.68 -3.75 16.15
C ALA A 10 -14.66 -2.73 15.00
N TYR A 11 -14.00 -3.04 13.88
CA TYR A 11 -13.98 -2.15 12.72
C TYR A 11 -15.35 -2.09 12.03
N GLN A 12 -16.11 -3.18 11.98
CA GLN A 12 -17.47 -3.16 11.43
C GLN A 12 -18.41 -2.29 12.30
N GLU A 13 -18.34 -2.42 13.64
CA GLU A 13 -19.09 -1.56 14.55
C GLU A 13 -18.70 -0.08 14.39
N ALA A 14 -17.40 0.22 14.30
CA ALA A 14 -16.92 1.58 14.06
C ALA A 14 -17.40 2.14 12.71
N LEU A 15 -17.44 1.30 11.68
CA LEU A 15 -17.90 1.66 10.35
C LEU A 15 -19.39 2.02 10.35
N ASP A 16 -20.20 1.20 11.02
CA ASP A 16 -21.64 1.43 11.14
C ASP A 16 -21.92 2.73 11.92
N ILE A 17 -21.19 2.98 13.01
CA ILE A 17 -21.29 4.23 13.78
C ILE A 17 -20.90 5.44 12.92
N ALA A 18 -19.79 5.37 12.18
CA ALA A 18 -19.33 6.47 11.33
C ALA A 18 -20.39 6.83 10.26
N ARG A 19 -21.01 5.80 9.65
CA ARG A 19 -22.10 5.98 8.68
C ARG A 19 -23.35 6.58 9.32
N ASP A 20 -23.75 6.09 10.49
CA ASP A 20 -24.95 6.55 11.20
C ASP A 20 -24.87 8.04 11.58
N ILE A 21 -23.68 8.51 11.94
CA ILE A 21 -23.45 9.93 12.29
C ILE A 21 -23.02 10.80 11.10
N GLY A 22 -22.79 10.19 9.92
CA GLY A 22 -22.33 10.88 8.72
C GLY A 22 -20.87 11.36 8.77
N ASP A 23 -20.02 10.72 9.57
CA ASP A 23 -18.59 11.01 9.64
C ASP A 23 -17.83 10.25 8.53
N ILE A 24 -17.86 10.86 7.34
CA ILE A 24 -17.22 10.31 6.14
C ILE A 24 -15.70 10.16 6.28
N HIS A 25 -15.03 10.97 7.11
CA HIS A 25 -13.58 10.84 7.32
C HIS A 25 -13.27 9.58 8.13
N SER A 26 -13.98 9.38 9.24
CA SER A 26 -13.85 8.16 10.04
C SER A 26 -14.30 6.90 9.28
N GLU A 27 -15.26 7.02 8.35
CA GLU A 27 -15.65 5.93 7.46
C GLU A 27 -14.47 5.48 6.58
N GLY A 28 -13.81 6.43 5.89
CA GLY A 28 -12.67 6.16 5.02
C GLY A 28 -11.49 5.49 5.74
N LEU A 29 -11.13 5.99 6.93
CA LEU A 29 -10.06 5.41 7.75
C LEU A 29 -10.40 4.01 8.25
N THR A 30 -11.65 3.81 8.70
CA THR A 30 -12.11 2.50 9.18
C THR A 30 -12.08 1.47 8.06
N LEU A 31 -12.49 1.85 6.84
CA LEU A 31 -12.38 0.99 5.66
C LEU A 31 -10.92 0.62 5.38
N GLY A 32 -10.00 1.58 5.36
CA GLY A 32 -8.58 1.29 5.15
C GLY A 32 -8.02 0.26 6.15
N ASN A 33 -8.38 0.38 7.42
CA ASN A 33 -7.96 -0.58 8.45
C ASN A 33 -8.63 -1.95 8.29
N LEU A 34 -9.90 -1.99 7.91
CA LEU A 34 -10.61 -3.24 7.63
C LEU A 34 -10.00 -3.98 6.44
N GLY A 35 -9.55 -3.25 5.41
CA GLY A 35 -8.81 -3.80 4.28
C GLY A 35 -7.51 -4.48 4.72
N ASN A 36 -6.72 -3.84 5.60
CA ASN A 36 -5.51 -4.45 6.15
C ASN A 36 -5.81 -5.76 6.90
N VAL A 37 -6.92 -5.81 7.65
CA VAL A 37 -7.33 -7.04 8.35
C VAL A 37 -7.72 -8.15 7.38
N TYR A 38 -8.39 -7.83 6.28
CA TYR A 38 -8.70 -8.82 5.23
C TYR A 38 -7.44 -9.30 4.50
N GLU A 39 -6.49 -8.40 4.23
CA GLU A 39 -5.18 -8.76 3.64
C GLU A 39 -4.41 -9.72 4.57
N ASP A 40 -4.35 -9.43 5.88
CA ASP A 40 -3.74 -10.30 6.88
C ASP A 40 -4.42 -11.68 7.02
N LEU A 41 -5.70 -11.77 6.65
CA LEU A 41 -6.48 -13.00 6.60
C LEU A 41 -6.37 -13.73 5.25
N GLU A 42 -5.59 -13.21 4.31
CA GLU A 42 -5.48 -13.68 2.93
C GLU A 42 -6.83 -13.66 2.17
N GLU A 43 -7.79 -12.85 2.63
CA GLU A 43 -9.09 -12.63 1.99
C GLU A 43 -8.99 -11.46 0.98
N TYR A 44 -8.14 -11.65 -0.03
CA TYR A 44 -7.69 -10.60 -0.95
C TYR A 44 -8.82 -9.91 -1.71
N GLU A 45 -9.86 -10.63 -2.16
CA GLU A 45 -10.99 -10.02 -2.85
C GLU A 45 -11.74 -9.04 -1.93
N LYS A 46 -11.91 -9.38 -0.65
CA LYS A 46 -12.56 -8.47 0.32
C LYS A 46 -11.67 -7.28 0.66
N ALA A 47 -10.35 -7.50 0.76
CA ALA A 47 -9.39 -6.42 0.95
C ALA A 47 -9.50 -5.38 -0.18
N LEU A 48 -9.54 -5.84 -1.44
CA LEU A 48 -9.71 -4.97 -2.61
C LEU A 48 -11.05 -4.21 -2.59
N GLU A 49 -12.17 -4.89 -2.30
CA GLU A 49 -13.48 -4.24 -2.21
C GLU A 49 -13.49 -3.09 -1.18
N VAL A 50 -12.86 -3.32 -0.03
CA VAL A 50 -12.80 -2.37 1.07
C VAL A 50 -11.81 -1.23 0.79
N TYR A 51 -10.63 -1.52 0.25
CA TYR A 51 -9.68 -0.48 -0.19
C TYR A 51 -10.28 0.41 -1.28
N GLN A 52 -11.01 -0.16 -2.24
CA GLN A 52 -11.71 0.61 -3.26
C GLN A 52 -12.81 1.51 -2.66
N ALA A 53 -13.49 1.07 -1.60
CA ALA A 53 -14.43 1.91 -0.89
C ALA A 53 -13.74 3.08 -0.14
N SER A 54 -12.60 2.81 0.51
CA SER A 54 -11.77 3.84 1.15
C SER A 54 -11.23 4.86 0.13
N PHE A 55 -10.81 4.38 -1.04
CA PHE A 55 -10.39 5.21 -2.18
C PHE A 55 -11.48 6.21 -2.60
N ARG A 56 -12.70 5.72 -2.87
CA ARG A 56 -13.82 6.58 -3.29
C ARG A 56 -14.15 7.66 -2.27
N ILE A 57 -14.12 7.33 -0.99
CA ILE A 57 -14.35 8.32 0.08
C ILE A 57 -13.22 9.36 0.10
N SER A 58 -11.97 8.92 -0.08
CA SER A 58 -10.83 9.82 -0.13
C SER A 58 -10.90 10.76 -1.35
N GLU A 59 -11.37 10.27 -2.50
CA GLU A 59 -11.68 11.10 -3.68
C GLU A 59 -12.75 12.15 -3.38
N ASP A 60 -13.88 11.74 -2.79
CA ASP A 60 -14.98 12.65 -2.43
C ASP A 60 -14.53 13.74 -1.45
N LEU A 61 -13.58 13.42 -0.58
CA LEU A 61 -12.98 14.33 0.39
C LEU A 61 -11.83 15.19 -0.18
N GLY A 62 -11.30 14.85 -1.35
CA GLY A 62 -10.07 15.43 -1.88
C GLY A 62 -8.83 15.10 -1.02
N ASP A 63 -8.88 14.02 -0.24
CA ASP A 63 -7.78 13.55 0.61
C ASP A 63 -6.73 12.80 -0.22
N GLN A 64 -5.75 13.54 -0.72
CA GLN A 64 -4.65 12.99 -1.51
C GLN A 64 -3.86 11.91 -0.76
N HIS A 65 -3.71 12.03 0.56
CA HIS A 65 -3.02 11.02 1.35
C HIS A 65 -3.83 9.72 1.40
N GLY A 66 -5.14 9.82 1.64
CA GLY A 66 -6.06 8.68 1.63
C GLY A 66 -6.11 7.97 0.27
N ILE A 67 -6.17 8.74 -0.83
CA ILE A 67 -6.14 8.23 -2.20
C ILE A 67 -4.87 7.41 -2.44
N ALA A 68 -3.69 8.00 -2.18
CA ALA A 68 -2.40 7.33 -2.39
C ALA A 68 -2.25 6.07 -1.52
N SER A 69 -2.71 6.13 -0.26
CA SER A 69 -2.65 4.98 0.66
C SER A 69 -3.53 3.82 0.17
N ALA A 70 -4.76 4.11 -0.29
CA ALA A 70 -5.64 3.08 -0.83
C ALA A 70 -5.07 2.46 -2.12
N LEU A 71 -4.49 3.26 -3.02
CA LEU A 71 -3.80 2.77 -4.22
C LEU A 71 -2.61 1.86 -3.86
N ALA A 72 -1.73 2.29 -2.94
CA ALA A 72 -0.58 1.51 -2.51
C ALA A 72 -0.98 0.18 -1.86
N ASN A 73 -2.10 0.16 -1.13
CA ASN A 73 -2.65 -1.04 -0.52
C ASN A 73 -3.24 -1.99 -1.58
N MET A 74 -3.98 -1.49 -2.57
CA MET A 74 -4.44 -2.32 -3.69
C MET A 74 -3.26 -2.90 -4.48
N GLY A 75 -2.23 -2.10 -4.75
CA GLY A 75 -0.99 -2.56 -5.37
C GLY A 75 -0.26 -3.63 -4.55
N SER A 76 -0.30 -3.55 -3.21
CA SER A 76 0.18 -4.59 -2.30
C SER A 76 -0.54 -5.93 -2.52
N VAL A 77 -1.87 -5.88 -2.60
CA VAL A 77 -2.70 -7.08 -2.81
C VAL A 77 -2.41 -7.70 -4.18
N PHE A 78 -2.29 -6.90 -5.23
CA PHE A 78 -1.93 -7.41 -6.55
C PHE A 78 -0.52 -8.00 -6.60
N LEU A 79 0.43 -7.42 -5.87
CA LEU A 79 1.79 -7.97 -5.74
C LEU A 79 1.79 -9.36 -5.10
N VAL A 80 1.08 -9.55 -3.98
CA VAL A 80 1.04 -10.86 -3.29
C VAL A 80 0.21 -11.91 -4.02
N THR A 81 -0.71 -11.47 -4.88
CA THR A 81 -1.49 -12.36 -5.77
C THR A 81 -0.85 -12.57 -7.14
N GLU A 82 0.39 -12.09 -7.33
CA GLU A 82 1.21 -12.22 -8.54
C GLU A 82 0.59 -11.59 -9.81
N ASN A 83 -0.30 -10.63 -9.64
CA ASN A 83 -0.88 -9.82 -10.72
C ASN A 83 -0.02 -8.56 -10.93
N TYR A 84 1.13 -8.75 -11.58
CA TYR A 84 2.18 -7.72 -11.63
C TYR A 84 1.80 -6.47 -12.44
N GLU A 85 0.96 -6.60 -13.47
CA GLU A 85 0.52 -5.46 -14.30
C GLU A 85 -0.34 -4.50 -13.48
N GLU A 86 -1.34 -5.01 -12.77
CA GLU A 86 -2.16 -4.22 -11.87
C GLU A 86 -1.34 -3.68 -10.69
N ALA A 87 -0.45 -4.49 -10.11
CA ALA A 87 0.42 -4.04 -9.03
C ALA A 87 1.27 -2.83 -9.46
N GLU A 88 1.87 -2.88 -10.66
CA GLU A 88 2.64 -1.77 -11.22
C GLU A 88 1.78 -0.51 -11.38
N GLU A 89 0.60 -0.61 -11.99
CA GLU A 89 -0.30 0.52 -12.23
C GLU A 89 -0.68 1.25 -10.91
N TYR A 90 -1.10 0.48 -9.90
CA TYR A 90 -1.52 1.03 -8.62
C TYR A 90 -0.34 1.63 -7.82
N LEU A 91 0.81 0.95 -7.79
CA LEU A 91 1.97 1.43 -7.04
C LEU A 91 2.59 2.68 -7.67
N LEU A 92 2.65 2.77 -9.01
CA LEU A 92 3.11 3.98 -9.70
C LEU A 92 2.19 5.18 -9.42
N SER A 93 0.88 4.98 -9.52
CA SER A 93 -0.11 6.02 -9.23
C SER A 93 0.00 6.52 -7.78
N ALA A 94 0.24 5.61 -6.83
CA ALA A 94 0.45 5.98 -5.43
C ALA A 94 1.76 6.78 -5.21
N ILE A 95 2.86 6.38 -5.87
CA ILE A 95 4.15 7.08 -5.79
C ILE A 95 4.03 8.51 -6.29
N GLU A 96 3.38 8.74 -7.43
CA GLU A 96 3.19 10.08 -8.00
C GLU A 96 2.49 11.00 -6.99
N ILE A 97 1.41 10.53 -6.37
CA ILE A 97 0.68 11.33 -5.38
C ILE A 97 1.55 11.54 -4.12
N PHE A 98 2.20 10.49 -3.59
CA PHE A 98 3.05 10.63 -2.39
C PHE A 98 4.21 11.61 -2.61
N GLU A 99 4.79 11.64 -3.81
CA GLU A 99 5.81 12.61 -4.20
C GLU A 99 5.24 14.04 -4.14
N ASP A 100 4.07 14.27 -4.76
CA ASP A 100 3.40 15.57 -4.77
C ASP A 100 3.09 16.11 -3.36
N ILE A 101 2.60 15.23 -2.48
CA ILE A 101 2.30 15.58 -1.08
C ILE A 101 3.49 15.44 -0.12
N LYS A 102 4.66 15.09 -0.64
CA LYS A 102 5.94 14.95 0.09
C LYS A 102 5.89 13.95 1.25
N GLN A 103 5.22 12.82 1.04
CA GLN A 103 5.12 11.73 2.00
C GLN A 103 6.24 10.70 1.78
N LEU A 104 7.46 11.10 2.13
CA LEU A 104 8.68 10.34 1.86
C LEU A 104 8.65 8.91 2.40
N SER A 105 8.06 8.70 3.59
CA SER A 105 8.01 7.37 4.21
C SER A 105 7.08 6.40 3.47
N ALA A 106 5.90 6.88 3.05
CA ALA A 106 4.95 6.06 2.30
C ALA A 106 5.45 5.80 0.88
N GLU A 107 6.07 6.81 0.25
CA GLU A 107 6.74 6.68 -1.03
C GLU A 107 7.86 5.62 -0.98
N ALA A 108 8.71 5.62 0.05
CA ALA A 108 9.78 4.64 0.21
C ALA A 108 9.25 3.19 0.27
N ILE A 109 8.18 2.97 1.04
CA ILE A 109 7.54 1.66 1.17
C ILE A 109 6.93 1.23 -0.18
N THR A 110 6.28 2.15 -0.89
CA THR A 110 5.62 1.88 -2.16
C THR A 110 6.65 1.61 -3.28
N ALA A 111 7.73 2.40 -3.34
CA ALA A 111 8.85 2.18 -4.25
C ALA A 111 9.54 0.83 -4.01
N HIS A 112 9.71 0.42 -2.75
CA HIS A 112 10.24 -0.91 -2.44
C HIS A 112 9.35 -2.03 -2.99
N LYS A 113 8.02 -1.92 -2.83
CA LYS A 113 7.08 -2.89 -3.41
C LYS A 113 7.16 -2.92 -4.93
N LEU A 114 7.29 -1.76 -5.57
CA LEU A 114 7.43 -1.67 -7.03
C LEU A 114 8.77 -2.27 -7.52
N ALA A 115 9.85 -2.13 -6.75
CA ALA A 115 11.10 -2.82 -7.02
C ALA A 115 10.94 -4.35 -6.98
N ILE A 116 10.13 -4.88 -6.05
CA ILE A 116 9.79 -6.32 -6.02
C ILE A 116 9.01 -6.71 -7.27
N VAL A 117 8.01 -5.92 -7.70
CA VAL A 117 7.25 -6.17 -8.94
C VAL A 117 8.20 -6.31 -10.12
N TYR A 118 9.09 -5.34 -10.34
CA TYR A 118 10.03 -5.39 -11.46
C TYR A 118 11.05 -6.53 -11.36
N PHE A 119 11.48 -6.87 -10.15
CA PHE A 119 12.34 -8.04 -9.95
C PHE A 119 11.61 -9.34 -10.32
N SER A 120 10.32 -9.48 -9.96
CA SER A 120 9.50 -10.65 -10.28
C SER A 120 9.26 -10.83 -11.79
N VAL A 121 9.24 -9.74 -12.57
CA VAL A 121 9.10 -9.80 -14.04
C VAL A 121 10.44 -9.72 -14.79
N GLU A 122 11.57 -9.92 -14.09
CA GLU A 122 12.93 -9.91 -14.63
C GLU A 122 13.36 -8.58 -15.31
N LEU A 123 12.74 -7.46 -14.90
CA LEU A 123 13.11 -6.11 -15.34
C LEU A 123 14.10 -5.49 -14.35
N TYR A 124 15.32 -6.02 -14.33
CA TYR A 124 16.32 -5.68 -13.31
C TYR A 124 16.75 -4.22 -13.29
N GLU A 125 16.82 -3.54 -14.44
CA GLU A 125 17.16 -2.11 -14.51
C GLU A 125 16.13 -1.27 -13.75
N SER A 126 14.84 -1.47 -14.04
CA SER A 126 13.74 -0.81 -13.32
C SER A 126 13.70 -1.22 -11.85
N ALA A 127 13.96 -2.50 -11.54
CA ALA A 127 14.00 -2.97 -10.16
C ALA A 127 15.06 -2.23 -9.35
N LEU A 128 16.27 -2.06 -9.89
CA LEU A 128 17.36 -1.30 -9.26
C LEU A 128 16.99 0.18 -9.08
N GLU A 129 16.39 0.81 -10.10
CA GLU A 129 15.95 2.21 -10.02
C GLU A 129 15.01 2.45 -8.82
N TYR A 130 13.96 1.63 -8.69
CA TYR A 130 13.01 1.78 -7.58
C TYR A 130 13.58 1.31 -6.24
N CYS A 131 14.53 0.37 -6.23
CA CYS A 131 15.23 -0.03 -5.02
C CYS A 131 16.12 1.11 -4.49
N ASP A 132 16.88 1.76 -5.36
CA ASP A 132 17.71 2.92 -5.02
C ASP A 132 16.83 4.09 -4.53
N ARG A 133 15.71 4.36 -5.22
CA ARG A 133 14.72 5.35 -4.77
C ARG A 133 14.20 5.04 -3.36
N ALA A 134 13.83 3.79 -3.08
CA ALA A 134 13.37 3.38 -1.75
C ALA A 134 14.45 3.57 -0.66
N ILE A 135 15.72 3.25 -0.96
CA ILE A 135 16.85 3.43 -0.04
C ILE A 135 17.06 4.91 0.28
N ASP A 136 17.08 5.77 -0.75
CA ASP A 136 17.32 7.20 -0.61
C ASP A 136 16.24 7.89 0.22
N LEU A 137 14.98 7.51 0.03
CA LEU A 137 13.85 8.03 0.82
C LEU A 137 13.88 7.49 2.25
N ALA A 138 14.09 6.18 2.42
CA ALA A 138 14.15 5.55 3.74
C ALA A 138 15.30 6.09 4.61
N ALA A 139 16.43 6.44 4.00
CA ALA A 139 17.56 7.07 4.67
C ALA A 139 17.21 8.44 5.25
N GLN A 140 16.35 9.21 4.57
CA GLN A 140 15.91 10.53 5.03
C GLN A 140 14.93 10.44 6.21
N THR A 141 14.17 9.36 6.29
CA THR A 141 13.12 9.19 7.31
C THR A 141 13.48 8.21 8.41
N SER A 142 14.70 7.65 8.40
CA SER A 142 15.16 6.61 9.35
C SER A 142 14.23 5.39 9.40
N LEU A 143 13.67 4.99 8.25
CA LEU A 143 12.78 3.83 8.16
C LEU A 143 13.58 2.52 8.29
N PRO A 144 13.10 1.53 9.07
CA PRO A 144 13.75 0.22 9.17
C PRO A 144 13.85 -0.54 7.84
N LEU A 145 12.95 -0.24 6.89
CA LEU A 145 12.89 -0.85 5.55
C LEU A 145 14.19 -0.69 4.73
N ILE A 146 15.06 0.27 5.09
CA ILE A 146 16.30 0.51 4.33
C ILE A 146 17.17 -0.74 4.20
N GLU A 147 17.21 -1.59 5.22
CA GLU A 147 18.00 -2.82 5.20
C GLU A 147 17.40 -3.87 4.26
N ASP A 148 16.08 -3.99 4.23
CA ASP A 148 15.39 -4.91 3.31
C ASP A 148 15.53 -4.45 1.87
N SER A 149 15.49 -3.14 1.62
CA SER A 149 15.76 -2.56 0.30
C SER A 149 17.20 -2.81 -0.14
N ARG A 150 18.19 -2.64 0.75
CA ARG A 150 19.60 -2.96 0.44
C ARG A 150 19.79 -4.43 0.08
N ARG A 151 19.16 -5.35 0.82
CA ARG A 151 19.22 -6.79 0.51
C ARG A 151 18.59 -7.10 -0.85
N LEU A 152 17.43 -6.52 -1.13
CA LEU A 152 16.77 -6.69 -2.43
C LEU A 152 17.69 -6.21 -3.57
N ARG A 153 18.31 -5.04 -3.42
CA ARG A 153 19.29 -4.50 -4.37
C ARG A 153 20.45 -5.46 -4.62
N GLU A 154 21.07 -6.00 -3.57
CA GLU A 154 22.16 -6.99 -3.69
C GLU A 154 21.71 -8.29 -4.40
N MET A 155 20.46 -8.72 -4.19
CA MET A 155 19.89 -9.87 -4.88
C MET A 155 19.69 -9.62 -6.37
N ILE A 156 19.21 -8.42 -6.74
CA ILE A 156 19.03 -8.02 -8.14
C ILE A 156 20.38 -7.99 -8.87
N GLU A 157 21.41 -7.38 -8.27
CA GLU A 157 22.76 -7.31 -8.86
C GLU A 157 23.41 -8.69 -9.06
N GLN A 158 22.98 -9.72 -8.33
CA GLN A 158 23.46 -11.10 -8.48
C GLN A 158 22.68 -11.89 -9.54
N ALA A 159 21.50 -11.41 -9.93
CA ALA A 159 20.62 -12.05 -10.90
C ALA A 159 20.83 -11.56 -12.35
N GLU A 160 21.51 -10.42 -12.53
CA GLU A 160 21.93 -9.83 -13.82
C GLU A 160 23.14 -10.56 -14.45
#